data_AF-A0A2E1J9V4-F1
#
_entry.id   AF-A0A2E1J9V4-F1
#
_cell.length_a   1.000
_cell.length_b   1.000
_cell.length_c   1.000
_cell.angle_alpha   90.00
_cell.angle_beta   90.00
_cell.angle_gamma   90.00
#
_symmetry.space_group_name_H-M   'P 1'
#
loop_
_entity.id
_entity.type
_entity.pdbx_description
1 polymer ?
#
loop_
_entity_poly.entity_id
_entity_poly.type
_entity_poly.pdbx_seq_one_letter_code
_entity_poly.pdbx_strand_id
1 'polypeptide(L)'
;KIIKNQNSKTFRRDVERMRRWLRIFLFFNRKLRRVGNPVALLNHVADYTTRELDLRNEIKGAEELEEIKYEISKNFPMDLLRFPKYWSELSNEDVLVSEFIEGKSLEDGIEEKSLTWDTLLQLFRIHGAYLFGIGTFHGDLHPGNCIIDNEGKFVFIDNGAICHAPSKVNLSLFQFFEHLSANNFKEAFDSLLGLSDSPLTSNNLDNYYKEMNKIYDGFENQSVGEKSLTRIMMQTVQAAVEKAGADFGEEAFPIIRALMYLDGLVLRTHPDVKLIESMGPYLEEFRLGLNLNEKISELKV
;
A
#
# COMPACT_ATOMS: atom_id res chain seq x y z
N LYS A 1 6.03 -11.75 -21.59
CA LYS A 1 4.57 -11.78 -21.28
C LYS A 1 3.79 -11.49 -22.57
N ILE A 2 2.66 -12.17 -22.83
CA ILE A 2 1.77 -11.89 -23.97
C ILE A 2 0.34 -11.83 -23.45
N ILE A 3 -0.39 -10.76 -23.75
CA ILE A 3 -1.81 -10.61 -23.38
C ILE A 3 -2.71 -10.69 -24.62
N LYS A 4 -3.87 -11.34 -24.49
CA LYS A 4 -4.87 -11.39 -25.56
C LYS A 4 -5.88 -10.26 -25.36
N ASN A 5 -5.68 -9.14 -26.05
CA ASN A 5 -6.48 -7.92 -25.90
C ASN A 5 -7.89 -7.97 -26.53
N GLN A 6 -8.39 -9.16 -26.92
CA GLN A 6 -9.65 -9.30 -27.67
C GLN A 6 -10.88 -8.72 -26.93
N ASN A 7 -10.81 -8.58 -25.60
CA ASN A 7 -11.93 -8.12 -24.78
C ASN A 7 -11.76 -6.74 -24.12
N SER A 8 -10.65 -6.01 -24.34
CA SER A 8 -10.40 -4.71 -23.68
C SER A 8 -11.48 -3.67 -23.97
N LYS A 9 -11.92 -3.56 -25.23
CA LYS A 9 -13.02 -2.66 -25.63
C LYS A 9 -14.36 -3.07 -25.00
N THR A 10 -14.60 -4.37 -24.83
CA THR A 10 -15.82 -4.91 -24.21
C THR A 10 -15.81 -4.63 -22.70
N PHE A 11 -14.67 -4.88 -22.04
CA PHE A 11 -14.46 -4.59 -20.62
C PHE A 11 -14.71 -3.11 -20.29
N ARG A 12 -14.10 -2.18 -21.04
CA ARG A 12 -14.34 -0.73 -20.84
C ARG A 12 -15.82 -0.36 -20.97
N ARG A 13 -16.55 -0.98 -21.92
CA ARG A 13 -17.99 -0.75 -22.09
C ARG A 13 -18.81 -1.29 -20.92
N ASP A 14 -18.45 -2.45 -20.39
CA ASP A 14 -19.17 -3.07 -19.27
C ASP A 14 -18.93 -2.33 -17.95
N VAL A 15 -17.70 -1.85 -17.71
CA VAL A 15 -17.39 -0.94 -16.60
C VAL A 15 -18.24 0.32 -16.66
N GLU A 16 -18.33 0.99 -17.82
CA GLU A 16 -19.14 2.21 -17.96
C GLU A 16 -20.63 1.95 -17.69
N ARG A 17 -21.13 0.78 -18.12
CA ARG A 17 -22.50 0.36 -17.79
C ARG A 17 -22.64 0.19 -16.29
N MET A 18 -21.79 -0.60 -15.65
CA MET A 18 -21.82 -0.83 -14.19
C MET A 18 -21.73 0.48 -13.41
N ARG A 19 -20.89 1.43 -13.83
CA ARG A 19 -20.78 2.76 -13.23
C ARG A 19 -22.10 3.51 -13.28
N ARG A 20 -22.80 3.48 -14.42
CA ARG A 20 -24.12 4.10 -14.59
C ARG A 20 -25.17 3.46 -13.69
N TRP A 21 -25.20 2.12 -13.63
CA TRP A 21 -26.12 1.38 -12.75
C TRP A 21 -25.86 1.67 -11.27
N LEU A 22 -24.61 1.66 -10.81
CA LEU A 22 -24.25 1.95 -9.43
C LEU A 22 -24.62 3.37 -9.02
N ARG A 23 -24.40 4.37 -9.89
CA ARG A 23 -24.83 5.75 -9.61
C ARG A 23 -26.35 5.85 -9.43
N ILE A 24 -27.13 5.17 -10.28
CA ILE A 24 -28.59 5.11 -10.16
C ILE A 24 -28.99 4.40 -8.86
N PHE A 25 -28.38 3.26 -8.54
CA PHE A 25 -28.70 2.49 -7.34
C PHE A 25 -28.37 3.24 -6.03
N LEU A 26 -27.21 3.91 -5.97
CA LEU A 26 -26.81 4.76 -4.85
C LEU A 26 -27.68 6.02 -4.72
N PHE A 27 -28.31 6.48 -5.81
CA PHE A 27 -29.31 7.54 -5.75
C PHE A 27 -30.48 7.14 -4.85
N PHE A 28 -30.95 5.89 -4.97
CA PHE A 28 -32.08 5.37 -4.19
C PHE A 28 -31.71 4.87 -2.78
N ASN A 29 -30.45 4.46 -2.53
CA ASN A 29 -30.01 3.92 -1.24
C ASN A 29 -28.96 4.81 -0.53
N ARG A 30 -29.44 5.83 0.20
CA ARG A 30 -28.58 6.79 0.95
C ARG A 30 -27.71 6.18 2.05
N LYS A 31 -28.13 5.08 2.69
CA LYS A 31 -27.35 4.41 3.76
C LYS A 31 -26.07 3.74 3.23
N LEU A 32 -26.07 3.24 2.00
CA LEU A 32 -24.89 2.59 1.40
C LEU A 32 -23.78 3.57 1.01
N ARG A 33 -24.06 4.87 0.82
CA ARG A 33 -23.02 5.87 0.52
C ARG A 33 -22.06 6.11 1.68
N ARG A 34 -22.46 5.76 2.90
CA ARG A 34 -21.66 5.97 4.13
C ARG A 34 -20.73 4.79 4.44
N VAL A 35 -20.91 3.65 3.78
CA VAL A 35 -20.14 2.43 4.03
C VAL A 35 -19.43 2.06 2.73
N GLY A 36 -18.35 2.79 2.46
CA GLY A 36 -17.55 2.67 1.24
C GLY A 36 -18.24 3.29 0.02
N ASN A 37 -17.45 3.94 -0.84
CA ASN A 37 -17.92 4.45 -2.12
C ASN A 37 -17.75 3.32 -3.16
N PRO A 38 -18.78 2.51 -3.50
CA PRO A 38 -18.61 1.39 -4.44
C PRO A 38 -18.32 1.88 -5.86
N VAL A 39 -18.56 3.16 -6.17
CA VAL A 39 -18.12 3.78 -7.41
C VAL A 39 -16.60 3.99 -7.40
N ALA A 40 -16.02 4.39 -6.26
CA ALA A 40 -14.57 4.44 -6.07
C ALA A 40 -13.94 3.07 -6.33
N LEU A 41 -14.49 2.02 -5.71
CA LEU A 41 -13.99 0.66 -5.87
C LEU A 41 -14.07 0.21 -7.34
N LEU A 42 -15.19 0.46 -8.01
CA LEU A 42 -15.33 0.14 -9.43
C LEU A 42 -14.33 0.94 -10.29
N ASN A 43 -14.14 2.23 -10.00
CA ASN A 43 -13.16 3.06 -10.71
C ASN A 43 -11.74 2.52 -10.51
N HIS A 44 -11.39 2.12 -9.29
CA HIS A 44 -10.10 1.53 -9.00
C HIS A 44 -9.90 0.22 -9.74
N VAL A 45 -10.89 -0.69 -9.75
CA VAL A 45 -10.80 -1.95 -10.49
C VAL A 45 -10.64 -1.67 -11.98
N ALA A 46 -11.44 -0.73 -12.51
CA ALA A 46 -11.38 -0.36 -13.91
C ALA A 46 -10.05 0.25 -14.33
N ASP A 47 -9.50 1.16 -13.53
CA ASP A 47 -8.22 1.80 -13.77
C ASP A 47 -7.09 0.77 -13.73
N TYR A 48 -7.05 -0.04 -12.66
CA TYR A 48 -6.11 -1.15 -12.51
C TYR A 48 -6.14 -2.10 -13.71
N THR A 49 -7.32 -2.64 -14.05
CA THR A 49 -7.44 -3.55 -15.20
C THR A 49 -7.09 -2.85 -16.51
N THR A 50 -7.33 -1.55 -16.66
CA THR A 50 -6.95 -0.83 -17.88
C THR A 50 -5.44 -0.68 -18.01
N ARG A 51 -4.72 -0.48 -16.89
CA ARG A 51 -3.25 -0.40 -16.87
C ARG A 51 -2.62 -1.75 -17.22
N GLU A 52 -3.19 -2.85 -16.74
CA GLU A 52 -2.76 -4.22 -17.06
C GLU A 52 -2.92 -4.60 -18.55
N LEU A 53 -3.78 -3.89 -19.29
CA LEU A 53 -4.05 -4.17 -20.71
C LEU A 53 -3.06 -3.51 -21.67
N ASP A 54 -2.10 -2.74 -21.16
CA ASP A 54 -1.01 -2.16 -21.94
C ASP A 54 0.33 -2.48 -21.25
N LEU A 55 1.01 -3.52 -21.75
CA LEU A 55 2.24 -4.02 -21.13
C LEU A 55 3.40 -3.03 -21.16
N ARG A 56 3.31 -1.93 -21.92
CA ARG A 56 4.29 -0.84 -21.85
C ARG A 56 4.28 -0.14 -20.49
N ASN A 57 3.17 -0.25 -19.74
CA ASN A 57 3.09 0.30 -18.39
C ASN A 57 4.03 -0.41 -17.42
N GLU A 58 4.32 -1.70 -17.61
CA GLU A 58 5.30 -2.41 -16.78
C GLU A 58 6.71 -1.84 -16.94
N ILE A 59 7.10 -1.50 -18.18
CA ILE A 59 8.40 -0.88 -18.45
C ILE A 59 8.47 0.49 -17.77
N LYS A 60 7.46 1.34 -17.99
CA LYS A 60 7.39 2.68 -17.41
C LYS A 60 7.39 2.65 -15.88
N GLY A 61 6.64 1.73 -15.28
CA GLY A 61 6.56 1.62 -13.83
C GLY A 61 7.87 1.15 -13.21
N ALA A 62 8.58 0.22 -13.86
CA ALA A 62 9.92 -0.18 -13.44
C ALA A 62 10.92 0.97 -13.57
N GLU A 63 10.89 1.71 -14.69
CA GLU A 63 11.73 2.89 -14.91
C GLU A 63 11.49 3.97 -13.84
N GLU A 64 10.22 4.25 -13.52
CA GLU A 64 9.84 5.24 -12.49
C GLU A 64 10.38 4.86 -11.10
N LEU A 65 10.21 3.60 -10.69
CA LEU A 65 10.72 3.15 -9.40
C LEU A 65 12.26 3.10 -9.38
N GLU A 66 12.91 2.67 -10.48
CA GLU A 66 14.38 2.67 -10.60
C GLU A 66 14.95 4.10 -10.53
N GLU A 67 14.29 5.09 -11.16
CA GLU A 67 14.67 6.50 -11.08
C GLU A 67 14.60 7.01 -9.64
N ILE A 68 13.49 6.77 -8.94
CA ILE A 68 13.32 7.14 -7.53
C ILE A 68 14.42 6.49 -6.66
N LYS A 69 14.69 5.20 -6.84
CA LYS A 69 15.77 4.48 -6.16
C LYS A 69 17.12 5.17 -6.38
N TYR A 70 17.40 5.59 -7.61
CA TYR A 70 18.64 6.29 -7.94
C TYR A 70 18.73 7.66 -7.24
N GLU A 71 17.66 8.45 -7.27
CA GLU A 71 17.60 9.78 -6.65
C GLU A 71 17.89 9.74 -5.15
N ILE A 72 17.34 8.75 -4.43
CA ILE A 72 17.49 8.65 -2.97
C ILE A 72 18.72 7.87 -2.53
N SER A 73 19.43 7.20 -3.46
CA SER A 73 20.51 6.24 -3.18
C SER A 73 21.61 6.75 -2.25
N LYS A 74 21.90 8.05 -2.27
CA LYS A 74 22.93 8.67 -1.39
C LYS A 74 22.55 8.64 0.08
N ASN A 75 21.28 8.82 0.40
CA ASN A 75 20.78 8.93 1.77
C ASN A 75 20.06 7.65 2.21
N PHE A 76 19.49 6.90 1.27
CA PHE A 76 18.73 5.69 1.51
C PHE A 76 19.02 4.63 0.42
N PRO A 77 20.09 3.83 0.56
CA PRO A 77 20.43 2.81 -0.41
C PRO A 77 19.45 1.62 -0.35
N MET A 78 19.10 1.09 -1.51
CA MET A 78 18.25 -0.10 -1.68
C MET A 78 18.95 -1.14 -2.58
N ASP A 79 20.12 -1.60 -2.15
CA ASP A 79 21.00 -2.50 -2.93
C ASP A 79 20.38 -3.87 -3.20
N LEU A 80 19.45 -4.30 -2.33
CA LEU A 80 18.70 -5.53 -2.48
C LEU A 80 17.52 -5.41 -3.47
N LEU A 81 17.21 -4.22 -3.98
CA LEU A 81 16.15 -4.03 -4.97
C LEU A 81 16.71 -3.97 -6.39
N ARG A 82 16.08 -4.68 -7.31
CA ARG A 82 16.30 -4.53 -8.75
C ARG A 82 15.01 -4.67 -9.54
N PHE A 83 15.06 -4.24 -10.79
CA PHE A 83 13.99 -4.44 -11.76
C PHE A 83 14.50 -5.30 -12.93
N PRO A 84 13.62 -6.01 -13.66
CA PRO A 84 14.02 -6.74 -14.85
C PRO A 84 14.55 -5.78 -15.92
N LYS A 85 15.56 -6.22 -16.69
CA LYS A 85 15.88 -5.51 -17.92
C LYS A 85 14.77 -5.74 -18.95
N TYR A 86 14.18 -4.67 -19.46
CA TYR A 86 13.18 -4.73 -20.53
C TYR A 86 13.79 -4.41 -21.90
N TRP A 87 13.29 -5.08 -22.94
CA TRP A 87 13.62 -4.81 -24.34
C TRP A 87 12.44 -4.07 -24.99
N SER A 88 12.41 -2.74 -24.81
CA SER A 88 11.33 -1.86 -25.26
C SER A 88 11.10 -1.93 -26.78
N GLU A 89 12.16 -2.14 -27.56
CA GLU A 89 12.11 -2.29 -29.02
C GLU A 89 11.46 -3.59 -29.49
N LEU A 90 11.40 -4.61 -28.61
CA LEU A 90 10.71 -5.88 -28.85
C LEU A 90 9.34 -5.94 -28.16
N SER A 91 8.96 -4.87 -27.47
CA SER A 91 7.75 -4.79 -26.65
C SER A 91 6.72 -3.82 -27.24
N ASN A 92 5.45 -4.07 -26.98
CA ASN A 92 4.32 -3.22 -27.36
C ASN A 92 3.18 -3.40 -26.34
N GLU A 93 1.98 -2.92 -26.66
CA GLU A 93 0.83 -3.01 -25.76
C GLU A 93 0.43 -4.45 -25.40
N ASP A 94 0.67 -5.42 -26.29
CA ASP A 94 0.23 -6.81 -26.15
C ASP A 94 1.37 -7.80 -25.85
N VAL A 95 2.62 -7.42 -26.12
CA VAL A 95 3.82 -8.27 -25.98
C VAL A 95 4.87 -7.52 -25.17
N LEU A 96 5.39 -8.17 -24.13
CA LEU A 96 6.49 -7.67 -23.31
C LEU A 96 7.65 -8.66 -23.33
N VAL A 97 8.83 -8.17 -23.67
CA VAL A 97 10.08 -8.93 -23.64
C VAL A 97 10.95 -8.37 -22.53
N SER A 98 11.26 -9.22 -21.56
CA SER A 98 12.07 -8.89 -20.38
C SER A 98 13.12 -9.96 -20.15
N GLU A 99 14.11 -9.62 -19.34
CA GLU A 99 15.07 -10.55 -18.78
C GLU A 99 14.35 -11.74 -18.15
N PHE A 100 14.91 -12.93 -18.33
CA PHE A 100 14.48 -14.09 -17.59
C PHE A 100 15.14 -14.05 -16.21
N ILE A 101 14.31 -13.96 -15.17
CA ILE A 101 14.78 -13.87 -13.79
C ILE A 101 14.84 -15.29 -13.22
N GLU A 102 16.04 -15.80 -12.99
CA GLU A 102 16.27 -17.04 -12.25
C GLU A 102 16.21 -16.76 -10.75
N GLY A 103 15.26 -17.39 -10.06
CA GLY A 103 15.04 -17.19 -8.64
C GLY A 103 13.77 -17.89 -8.14
N LYS A 104 13.41 -17.62 -6.89
CA LYS A 104 12.17 -18.10 -6.28
C LYS A 104 11.22 -16.94 -6.05
N SER A 105 9.94 -17.08 -6.39
CA SER A 105 8.96 -16.08 -5.98
C SER A 105 8.82 -16.06 -4.45
N LEU A 106 8.33 -14.96 -3.88
CA LEU A 106 7.97 -14.97 -2.46
C LEU A 106 6.87 -16.01 -2.20
N GLU A 107 5.96 -16.24 -3.15
CA GLU A 107 4.93 -17.28 -3.02
C GLU A 107 5.56 -18.68 -2.87
N ASP A 108 6.52 -19.04 -3.73
CA ASP A 108 7.27 -20.30 -3.61
C ASP A 108 7.97 -20.39 -2.25
N GLY A 109 8.56 -19.27 -1.79
CA GLY A 109 9.21 -19.20 -0.50
C GLY A 109 8.27 -19.39 0.69
N ILE A 110 6.99 -18.99 0.57
CA ILE A 110 5.97 -19.26 1.58
C ILE A 110 5.62 -20.75 1.59
N GLU A 111 5.37 -21.33 0.42
CA GLU A 111 5.01 -22.75 0.28
C GLU A 111 6.10 -23.68 0.79
N GLU A 112 7.36 -23.36 0.47
CA GLU A 112 8.54 -24.11 0.92
C GLU A 112 8.97 -23.77 2.34
N LYS A 113 8.38 -22.76 2.98
CA LYS A 113 8.77 -22.22 4.30
C LYS A 113 10.24 -21.82 4.36
N SER A 114 10.75 -21.24 3.28
CA SER A 114 12.16 -20.84 3.15
C SER A 114 12.40 -19.35 3.43
N LEU A 115 11.34 -18.54 3.57
CA LEU A 115 11.47 -17.11 3.88
C LEU A 115 11.84 -16.92 5.34
N THR A 116 12.94 -16.23 5.59
CA THR A 116 13.36 -15.80 6.94
C THR A 116 12.72 -14.47 7.30
N TRP A 117 12.64 -14.19 8.60
CA TRP A 117 12.11 -12.90 9.08
C TRP A 117 12.96 -11.72 8.59
N ASP A 118 14.29 -11.86 8.61
CA ASP A 118 15.20 -10.81 8.13
C ASP A 118 14.97 -10.46 6.66
N THR A 119 14.69 -11.46 5.81
CA THR A 119 14.32 -11.24 4.41
C THR A 119 13.03 -10.43 4.30
N LEU A 120 12.01 -10.75 5.10
CA LEU A 120 10.75 -10.00 5.10
C LEU A 120 10.93 -8.56 5.60
N LEU A 121 11.75 -8.36 6.62
CA LEU A 121 12.08 -7.02 7.11
C LEU A 121 12.80 -6.17 6.04
N GLN A 122 13.70 -6.75 5.25
CA GLN A 122 14.33 -6.05 4.12
C GLN A 122 13.32 -5.70 3.02
N LEU A 123 12.39 -6.61 2.70
CA LEU A 123 11.29 -6.31 1.78
C LEU A 123 10.43 -5.15 2.29
N PHE A 124 10.09 -5.14 3.58
CA PHE A 124 9.29 -4.09 4.20
C PHE A 124 10.05 -2.76 4.30
N ARG A 125 11.37 -2.80 4.52
CA ARG A 125 12.22 -1.62 4.43
C ARG A 125 12.14 -0.99 3.03
N ILE A 126 12.30 -1.80 1.99
CA ILE A 126 12.30 -1.32 0.59
C ILE A 126 10.91 -0.81 0.20
N HIS A 127 9.88 -1.65 0.33
CA HIS A 127 8.53 -1.27 -0.09
C HIS A 127 7.94 -0.16 0.80
N GLY A 128 8.25 -0.19 2.09
CA GLY A 128 7.86 0.84 3.05
C GLY A 128 8.46 2.21 2.74
N ALA A 129 9.71 2.28 2.26
CA ALA A 129 10.31 3.55 1.82
C ALA A 129 9.51 4.19 0.67
N TYR A 130 9.18 3.40 -0.36
CA TYR A 130 8.31 3.85 -1.46
C TYR A 130 6.92 4.25 -0.97
N LEU A 131 6.30 3.42 -0.12
CA LEU A 131 4.93 3.59 0.35
C LEU A 131 4.78 4.83 1.24
N PHE A 132 5.61 4.93 2.29
CA PHE A 132 5.48 5.93 3.34
C PHE A 132 6.30 7.19 3.05
N GLY A 133 7.55 7.03 2.59
CA GLY A 133 8.46 8.16 2.46
C GLY A 133 8.38 8.90 1.11
N ILE A 134 8.11 8.16 0.03
CA ILE A 134 8.02 8.72 -1.32
C ILE A 134 6.57 8.98 -1.74
N GLY A 135 5.67 8.02 -1.50
CA GLY A 135 4.29 8.06 -1.97
C GLY A 135 4.10 7.49 -3.38
N THR A 136 5.17 7.04 -4.05
CA THR A 136 5.12 6.31 -5.33
C THR A 136 5.57 4.88 -5.08
N PHE A 137 4.70 3.90 -5.30
CA PHE A 137 4.96 2.51 -4.90
C PHE A 137 4.29 1.50 -5.83
N HIS A 138 4.78 0.26 -5.78
CA HIS A 138 4.15 -0.86 -6.44
C HIS A 138 2.81 -1.21 -5.73
N GLY A 139 1.69 -0.85 -6.36
CA GLY A 139 0.34 -0.92 -5.80
C GLY A 139 -0.23 -2.34 -5.67
N ASP A 140 0.40 -3.31 -6.32
CA ASP A 140 0.00 -4.72 -6.28
C ASP A 140 1.16 -5.65 -5.95
N LEU A 141 2.01 -5.26 -4.99
CA LEU A 141 3.18 -6.05 -4.57
C LEU A 141 2.75 -7.20 -3.64
N HIS A 142 2.06 -8.19 -4.21
CA HIS A 142 1.75 -9.44 -3.53
C HIS A 142 2.90 -10.47 -3.71
N PRO A 143 2.92 -11.60 -2.99
CA PRO A 143 4.04 -12.55 -3.05
C PRO A 143 4.39 -13.07 -4.45
N GLY A 144 3.41 -13.19 -5.35
CA GLY A 144 3.65 -13.55 -6.76
C GLY A 144 4.38 -12.49 -7.61
N ASN A 145 4.42 -11.23 -7.20
CA ASN A 145 5.01 -10.11 -7.97
C ASN A 145 6.42 -9.73 -7.49
N CYS A 146 7.03 -10.58 -6.68
CA CYS A 146 8.41 -10.41 -6.24
C CYS A 146 9.15 -11.75 -6.32
N ILE A 147 10.28 -11.74 -7.02
CA ILE A 147 11.21 -12.86 -7.11
C ILE A 147 12.46 -12.53 -6.32
N ILE A 148 12.95 -13.44 -5.50
CA ILE A 148 14.29 -13.39 -4.93
C ILE A 148 15.22 -14.11 -5.91
N ASP A 149 16.12 -13.35 -6.55
CA ASP A 149 17.07 -13.91 -7.50
C ASP A 149 18.20 -14.70 -6.80
N ASN A 150 19.05 -15.35 -7.59
CA ASN A 150 20.18 -16.14 -7.09
C ASN A 150 21.21 -15.30 -6.28
N GLU A 151 21.21 -13.97 -6.39
CA GLU A 151 22.04 -13.06 -5.59
C GLU A 151 21.35 -12.62 -4.28
N GLY A 152 20.11 -13.05 -4.05
CA GLY A 152 19.29 -12.67 -2.91
C GLY A 152 18.62 -11.31 -3.05
N LYS A 153 18.55 -10.75 -4.27
CA LYS A 153 17.90 -9.46 -4.53
C LYS A 153 16.40 -9.66 -4.80
N PHE A 154 15.59 -8.75 -4.29
CA PHE A 154 14.19 -8.61 -4.63
C PHE A 154 14.05 -8.01 -6.03
N VAL A 155 13.49 -8.79 -6.94
CA VAL A 155 13.14 -8.38 -8.29
C VAL A 155 11.64 -8.12 -8.31
N PHE A 156 11.25 -6.85 -8.43
CA PHE A 156 9.84 -6.49 -8.59
C PHE A 156 9.44 -6.72 -10.05
N ILE A 157 8.42 -7.56 -10.23
CA ILE A 157 7.85 -7.90 -11.54
C ILE A 157 6.39 -7.47 -11.56
N ASP A 158 5.82 -7.41 -12.77
CA ASP A 158 4.47 -6.90 -12.97
C ASP A 158 4.28 -5.44 -12.50
N ASN A 159 5.24 -4.59 -12.86
CA ASN A 159 5.31 -3.18 -12.46
C ASN A 159 4.26 -2.29 -13.18
N GLY A 160 3.16 -2.86 -13.69
CA GLY A 160 2.12 -2.14 -14.43
C GLY A 160 1.19 -1.32 -13.54
N ALA A 161 1.14 -1.66 -12.25
CA ALA A 161 0.27 -1.05 -11.26
C ALA A 161 1.03 -0.16 -10.26
N ILE A 162 1.72 0.88 -10.75
CA ILE A 162 2.31 1.90 -9.87
C ILE A 162 1.22 2.84 -9.32
N CYS A 163 1.25 3.06 -8.02
CA CYS A 163 0.32 3.95 -7.32
C CYS A 163 1.06 5.19 -6.80
N HIS A 164 0.34 6.31 -6.83
CA HIS A 164 0.79 7.62 -6.39
C HIS A 164 -0.16 8.12 -5.31
N ALA A 165 0.32 8.19 -4.08
CA ALA A 165 -0.39 8.76 -2.96
C ALA A 165 0.09 10.19 -2.71
N PRO A 166 -0.81 11.16 -2.54
CA PRO A 166 -0.40 12.52 -2.18
C PRO A 166 0.36 12.58 -0.87
N SER A 167 1.27 13.54 -0.75
CA SER A 167 2.13 13.72 0.43
C SER A 167 1.36 13.76 1.74
N LYS A 168 0.16 14.37 1.74
CA LYS A 168 -0.74 14.38 2.90
C LYS A 168 -1.10 12.97 3.36
N VAL A 169 -1.34 12.05 2.43
CA VAL A 169 -1.84 10.70 2.74
C VAL A 169 -0.71 9.79 3.24
N ASN A 170 0.37 9.65 2.47
CA ASN A 170 1.46 8.76 2.86
C ASN A 170 2.19 9.24 4.13
N LEU A 171 2.40 10.55 4.30
CA LEU A 171 3.07 11.08 5.49
C LEU A 171 2.19 11.02 6.74
N SER A 172 0.87 11.23 6.63
CA SER A 172 -0.03 11.03 7.78
C SER A 172 -0.06 9.56 8.23
N LEU A 173 -0.06 8.62 7.26
CA LEU A 173 0.02 7.19 7.59
C LEU A 173 1.40 6.80 8.15
N PHE A 174 2.48 7.40 7.65
CA PHE A 174 3.81 7.25 8.24
C PHE A 174 3.83 7.69 9.70
N GLN A 175 3.34 8.90 10.01
CA GLN A 175 3.25 9.41 11.38
C GLN A 175 2.36 8.53 12.26
N PHE A 176 1.26 8.03 11.72
CA PHE A 176 0.39 7.07 12.40
C PHE A 176 1.18 5.82 12.86
N PHE A 177 1.89 5.17 11.94
CA PHE A 177 2.66 3.95 12.25
C PHE A 177 3.86 4.21 13.15
N GLU A 178 4.55 5.33 12.97
CA GLU A 178 5.64 5.72 13.84
C GLU A 178 5.18 5.90 15.28
N HIS A 179 4.15 6.72 15.49
CA HIS A 179 3.59 6.94 16.82
C HIS A 179 3.04 5.64 17.42
N LEU A 180 2.42 4.79 16.60
CA LEU A 180 1.96 3.47 17.04
C LEU A 180 3.14 2.58 17.48
N SER A 181 4.25 2.56 16.75
CA SER A 181 5.46 1.80 17.12
C SER A 181 6.12 2.30 18.41
N ALA A 182 5.95 3.59 18.71
CA ALA A 182 6.44 4.22 19.94
C ALA A 182 5.43 4.17 21.11
N ASN A 183 4.28 3.49 20.96
CA ASN A 183 3.16 3.48 21.91
C ASN A 183 2.56 4.87 22.23
N ASN A 184 2.75 5.85 21.34
CA ASN A 184 2.18 7.18 21.40
C ASN A 184 0.79 7.19 20.75
N PHE A 185 -0.16 6.46 21.36
CA PHE A 185 -1.47 6.19 20.76
C PHE A 185 -2.27 7.44 20.40
N LYS A 186 -2.24 8.48 21.25
CA LYS A 186 -3.00 9.71 21.00
C LYS A 186 -2.51 10.39 19.72
N GLU A 187 -1.21 10.57 19.58
CA GLU A 187 -0.57 11.18 18.41
C GLU A 187 -0.78 10.34 17.14
N ALA A 188 -0.78 9.01 17.28
CA ALA A 188 -1.16 8.12 16.18
C ALA A 188 -2.60 8.42 15.75
N PHE A 189 -3.55 8.40 16.68
CA PHE A 189 -4.97 8.63 16.38
C PHE A 189 -5.23 10.02 15.77
N ASP A 190 -4.48 11.03 16.22
CA ASP A 190 -4.49 12.40 15.68
C ASP A 190 -3.98 12.43 14.23
N SER A 191 -2.89 11.70 13.94
CA SER A 191 -2.32 11.61 12.58
C SER A 191 -3.31 11.03 11.58
N LEU A 192 -4.07 10.02 11.99
CA LEU A 192 -5.11 9.44 11.14
C LEU A 192 -6.24 10.44 10.85
N LEU A 193 -6.66 11.23 11.84
CA LEU A 193 -7.66 12.28 11.64
C LEU A 193 -7.16 13.36 10.68
N GLY A 194 -5.85 13.60 10.61
CA GLY A 194 -5.21 14.49 9.63
C GLY A 194 -5.45 14.12 8.17
N LEU A 195 -5.81 12.85 7.89
CA LEU A 195 -6.22 12.42 6.55
C LEU A 195 -7.58 12.99 6.13
N SER A 196 -8.44 13.32 7.09
CA SER A 196 -9.81 13.77 6.81
C SER A 196 -9.82 15.19 6.23
N ASP A 197 -10.57 15.38 5.15
CA ASP A 197 -10.87 16.72 4.62
C ASP A 197 -12.09 17.37 5.29
N SER A 198 -12.82 16.61 6.11
CA SER A 198 -14.02 17.08 6.79
C SER A 198 -13.69 17.74 8.14
N PRO A 199 -14.31 18.89 8.47
CA PRO A 199 -14.14 19.54 9.76
C PRO A 199 -14.68 18.67 10.90
N LEU A 200 -13.82 18.39 11.88
CA LEU A 200 -14.13 17.54 13.03
C LEU A 200 -14.83 18.36 14.12
N THR A 201 -15.98 17.90 14.64
CA THR A 201 -16.65 18.56 15.78
C THR A 201 -16.17 17.98 17.11
N SER A 202 -16.02 18.80 18.15
CA SER A 202 -15.48 18.40 19.47
C SER A 202 -16.18 17.20 20.13
N ASN A 203 -17.52 17.12 20.10
CA ASN A 203 -18.27 15.98 20.65
C ASN A 203 -18.03 14.64 19.91
N ASN A 204 -17.52 14.68 18.69
CA ASN A 204 -17.21 13.49 17.89
C ASN A 204 -15.82 12.91 18.25
N LEU A 205 -14.89 13.76 18.73
CA LEU A 205 -13.52 13.36 19.03
C LEU A 205 -13.42 12.49 20.29
N ASP A 206 -14.13 12.82 21.37
CA ASP A 206 -14.10 12.01 22.60
C ASP A 206 -14.60 10.58 22.36
N ASN A 207 -15.65 10.43 21.55
CA ASN A 207 -16.18 9.13 21.18
C ASN A 207 -15.23 8.36 20.27
N TYR A 208 -14.52 9.06 19.38
CA TYR A 208 -13.48 8.48 18.55
C TYR A 208 -12.31 7.96 19.41
N TYR A 209 -11.72 8.77 20.29
CA TYR A 209 -10.63 8.32 21.16
C TYR A 209 -11.03 7.16 22.07
N LYS A 210 -12.25 7.18 22.62
CA LYS A 210 -12.76 6.06 23.43
C LYS A 210 -12.83 4.77 22.62
N GLU A 211 -13.26 4.83 21.37
CA GLU A 211 -13.35 3.64 20.52
C GLU A 211 -11.97 3.17 20.05
N MET A 212 -11.09 4.10 19.67
CA MET A 212 -9.72 3.81 19.29
C MET A 212 -8.94 3.15 20.43
N ASN A 213 -9.04 3.66 21.66
CA ASN A 213 -8.38 3.03 22.81
C ASN A 213 -8.87 1.59 23.05
N LYS A 214 -10.15 1.27 22.79
CA LYS A 214 -10.62 -0.12 22.84
C LYS A 214 -10.06 -0.98 21.71
N ILE A 215 -9.94 -0.41 20.50
CA ILE A 215 -9.38 -1.11 19.35
C ILE A 215 -7.91 -1.45 19.61
N TYR A 216 -7.15 -0.56 20.23
CA TYR A 216 -5.72 -0.74 20.49
C TYR A 216 -5.40 -1.28 21.89
N ASP A 217 -6.40 -1.63 22.70
CA ASP A 217 -6.20 -2.22 24.03
C ASP A 217 -5.41 -3.53 23.94
N GLY A 218 -4.25 -3.56 24.60
CA GLY A 218 -3.31 -4.69 24.59
C GLY A 218 -2.64 -4.96 23.23
N PHE A 219 -2.74 -4.05 22.26
CA PHE A 219 -2.17 -4.23 20.92
C PHE A 219 -0.66 -4.46 20.95
N GLU A 220 0.07 -3.75 21.81
CA GLU A 220 1.52 -3.85 21.95
C GLU A 220 2.00 -5.25 22.39
N ASN A 221 1.09 -6.07 22.91
CA ASN A 221 1.40 -7.43 23.37
C ASN A 221 0.94 -8.51 22.38
N GLN A 222 0.27 -8.12 21.28
CA GLN A 222 -0.33 -9.06 20.35
C GLN A 222 0.56 -9.34 19.15
N SER A 223 0.68 -10.61 18.77
CA SER A 223 1.29 -11.01 17.51
C SER A 223 0.33 -10.83 16.32
N VAL A 224 0.87 -10.85 15.10
CA VAL A 224 0.05 -10.79 13.88
C VAL A 224 -0.97 -11.95 13.81
N GLY A 225 -0.59 -13.13 14.32
CA GLY A 225 -1.46 -14.31 14.39
C GLY A 225 -2.64 -14.15 15.36
N GLU A 226 -2.45 -13.42 16.45
CA GLU A 226 -3.53 -13.13 17.42
C GLU A 226 -4.47 -12.03 16.90
N LYS A 227 -3.89 -10.97 16.32
CA LYS A 227 -4.65 -9.86 15.78
C LYS A 227 -3.93 -9.22 14.60
N SER A 228 -4.40 -9.55 13.40
CA SER A 228 -3.80 -9.06 12.17
C SER A 228 -3.92 -7.54 12.04
N LEU A 229 -2.90 -6.91 11.43
CA LEU A 229 -2.88 -5.47 11.21
C LEU A 229 -4.04 -5.04 10.32
N THR A 230 -4.40 -5.85 9.32
CA THR A 230 -5.55 -5.62 8.44
C THR A 230 -6.84 -5.43 9.23
N ARG A 231 -7.10 -6.30 10.21
CA ARG A 231 -8.32 -6.23 11.02
C ARG A 231 -8.36 -4.94 11.83
N ILE A 232 -7.25 -4.58 12.44
CA ILE A 232 -7.13 -3.36 13.24
C ILE A 232 -7.33 -2.13 12.35
N MET A 233 -6.67 -2.06 11.19
CA MET A 233 -6.82 -0.95 10.24
C MET A 233 -8.27 -0.77 9.80
N MET A 234 -8.99 -1.87 9.54
CA MET A 234 -10.42 -1.81 9.20
C MET A 234 -11.28 -1.25 10.35
N GLN A 235 -11.03 -1.68 11.58
CA GLN A 235 -11.73 -1.15 12.77
C GLN A 235 -11.40 0.33 12.99
N THR A 236 -10.15 0.72 12.77
CA THR A 236 -9.64 2.08 12.89
C THR A 236 -10.29 3.03 11.88
N VAL A 237 -10.34 2.65 10.60
CA VAL A 237 -11.04 3.41 9.55
C VAL A 237 -12.53 3.51 9.88
N GLN A 238 -13.16 2.41 10.30
CA GLN A 238 -14.56 2.41 10.69
C GLN A 238 -14.83 3.36 11.86
N ALA A 239 -14.01 3.35 12.91
CA ALA A 239 -14.15 4.23 14.07
C ALA A 239 -14.00 5.70 13.67
N ALA A 240 -13.02 6.03 12.82
CA ALA A 240 -12.86 7.40 12.35
C ALA A 240 -14.05 7.88 11.51
N VAL A 241 -14.57 7.06 10.60
CA VAL A 241 -15.76 7.41 9.79
C VAL A 241 -17.01 7.54 10.67
N GLU A 242 -17.28 6.55 11.52
CA GLU A 242 -18.54 6.49 12.28
C GLU A 242 -18.57 7.42 13.50
N LYS A 243 -17.42 7.63 14.16
CA LYS A 243 -17.34 8.41 15.41
C LYS A 243 -16.85 9.82 15.17
N ALA A 244 -15.86 10.00 14.30
CA ALA A 244 -15.28 11.32 14.01
C ALA A 244 -15.95 12.03 12.81
N GLY A 245 -16.60 11.28 11.92
CA GLY A 245 -17.12 11.80 10.65
C GLY A 245 -16.02 12.02 9.61
N ALA A 246 -14.89 11.30 9.74
CA ALA A 246 -13.76 11.41 8.83
C ALA A 246 -14.13 10.96 7.42
N ASP A 247 -13.54 11.63 6.41
CA ASP A 247 -13.58 11.21 5.02
C ASP A 247 -12.15 11.02 4.51
N PHE A 248 -11.77 9.78 4.24
CA PHE A 248 -10.40 9.40 3.87
C PHE A 248 -10.12 9.47 2.37
N GLY A 249 -11.12 9.87 1.56
CA GLY A 249 -10.99 9.91 0.10
C GLY A 249 -10.73 8.53 -0.53
N GLU A 250 -10.45 8.53 -1.84
CA GLU A 250 -10.13 7.30 -2.58
C GLU A 250 -8.62 6.97 -2.57
N GLU A 251 -7.79 7.93 -2.13
CA GLU A 251 -6.32 7.90 -2.26
C GLU A 251 -5.63 7.05 -1.18
N ALA A 252 -6.29 6.81 -0.04
CA ALA A 252 -5.76 5.95 1.01
C ALA A 252 -5.90 4.45 0.69
N PHE A 253 -6.83 4.06 -0.20
CA PHE A 253 -7.11 2.65 -0.47
C PHE A 253 -5.93 1.85 -1.04
N PRO A 254 -5.13 2.38 -1.99
CA PRO A 254 -3.96 1.67 -2.49
C PRO A 254 -2.94 1.37 -1.38
N ILE A 255 -2.73 2.32 -0.44
CA ILE A 255 -1.82 2.11 0.68
C ILE A 255 -2.34 1.04 1.64
N ILE A 256 -3.62 1.10 2.00
CA ILE A 256 -4.24 0.09 2.87
C ILE A 256 -4.11 -1.30 2.24
N ARG A 257 -4.31 -1.44 0.93
CA ARG A 257 -4.15 -2.71 0.22
C ARG A 257 -2.70 -3.21 0.26
N ALA A 258 -1.72 -2.34 0.00
CA ALA A 258 -0.31 -2.68 0.11
C ALA A 258 0.00 -3.26 1.50
N LEU A 259 -0.48 -2.60 2.57
CA LEU A 259 -0.31 -3.06 3.95
C LEU A 259 -1.00 -4.41 4.22
N MET A 260 -2.15 -4.67 3.61
CA MET A 260 -2.83 -5.97 3.72
C MET A 260 -2.01 -7.11 3.11
N TYR A 261 -1.29 -6.87 2.01
CA TYR A 261 -0.40 -7.88 1.44
C TYR A 261 0.78 -8.17 2.34
N LEU A 262 1.39 -7.14 2.93
CA LEU A 262 2.49 -7.31 3.88
C LEU A 262 2.01 -8.07 5.14
N ASP A 263 0.87 -7.67 5.72
CA ASP A 263 0.25 -8.35 6.87
C ASP A 263 -0.07 -9.82 6.56
N GLY A 264 -0.65 -10.10 5.38
CA GLY A 264 -0.93 -11.46 4.93
C GLY A 264 0.33 -12.31 4.74
N LEU A 265 1.43 -11.71 4.27
CA LEU A 265 2.73 -12.38 4.15
C LEU A 265 3.28 -12.77 5.52
N VAL A 266 3.22 -11.87 6.51
CA VAL A 266 3.66 -12.17 7.89
C VAL A 266 2.77 -13.24 8.52
N LEU A 267 1.45 -13.12 8.39
CA LEU A 267 0.50 -14.07 8.96
C LEU A 267 0.75 -15.52 8.47
N ARG A 268 1.14 -15.68 7.19
CA ARG A 268 1.41 -16.99 6.59
C ARG A 268 2.78 -17.56 6.96
N THR A 269 3.75 -16.73 7.36
CA THR A 269 5.15 -17.13 7.51
C THR A 269 5.67 -17.03 8.94
N HIS A 270 5.37 -15.93 9.63
CA HIS A 270 5.86 -15.59 10.96
C HIS A 270 4.72 -15.02 11.84
N PRO A 271 3.65 -15.79 12.11
CA PRO A 271 2.47 -15.28 12.82
C PRO A 271 2.77 -14.81 14.25
N ASP A 272 3.85 -15.29 14.86
CA ASP A 272 4.19 -15.01 16.26
C ASP A 272 4.92 -13.67 16.47
N VAL A 273 5.22 -12.93 15.40
CA VAL A 273 5.94 -11.66 15.49
C VAL A 273 5.01 -10.47 15.74
N LYS A 274 5.56 -9.44 16.38
CA LYS A 274 4.93 -8.12 16.52
C LYS A 274 5.40 -7.22 15.38
N LEU A 275 4.60 -7.17 14.31
CA LEU A 275 4.98 -6.50 13.06
C LEU A 275 5.28 -5.00 13.27
N ILE A 276 4.41 -4.25 13.94
CA ILE A 276 4.59 -2.80 14.10
C ILE A 276 5.82 -2.46 14.94
N GLU A 277 6.09 -3.22 16.00
CA GLU A 277 7.30 -3.05 16.82
C GLU A 277 8.56 -3.34 15.98
N SER A 278 8.53 -4.41 15.18
CA SER A 278 9.66 -4.80 14.31
C SER A 278 9.95 -3.77 13.21
N MET A 279 8.95 -2.97 12.81
CA MET A 279 9.11 -1.91 11.82
C MET A 279 9.72 -0.62 12.40
N GLY A 280 9.73 -0.44 13.72
CA GLY A 280 10.20 0.78 14.39
C GLY A 280 11.56 1.29 13.90
N PRO A 281 12.62 0.45 13.83
CA PRO A 281 13.92 0.86 13.32
C PRO A 281 13.89 1.39 11.88
N TYR A 282 13.06 0.81 11.00
CA TYR A 282 12.93 1.25 9.61
C TYR A 282 12.12 2.53 9.49
N LEU A 283 11.12 2.75 10.35
CA LEU A 283 10.38 4.01 10.38
C LEU A 283 11.31 5.18 10.74
N GLU A 284 12.21 4.99 11.71
CA GLU A 284 13.24 5.98 12.04
C GLU A 284 14.23 6.17 10.87
N GLU A 285 14.64 5.07 10.23
CA GLU A 285 15.48 5.13 9.03
C GLU A 285 14.81 5.93 7.90
N PHE A 286 13.51 5.75 7.66
CA PHE A 286 12.74 6.52 6.69
C PHE A 286 12.73 8.01 7.06
N ARG A 287 12.45 8.33 8.33
CA ARG A 287 12.41 9.72 8.82
C ARG A 287 13.69 10.48 8.48
N LEU A 288 14.83 9.87 8.77
CA LEU A 288 16.15 10.46 8.59
C LEU A 288 16.63 10.39 7.14
N GLY A 289 16.59 9.21 6.53
CA GLY A 289 17.13 8.96 5.19
C GLY A 289 16.32 9.59 4.05
N LEU A 290 15.02 9.85 4.26
CA LEU A 290 14.12 10.43 3.26
C LEU A 290 13.70 11.87 3.57
N ASN A 291 14.37 12.52 4.54
CA ASN A 291 14.11 13.90 4.99
C ASN A 291 12.63 14.17 5.34
N LEU A 292 11.96 13.22 5.98
CA LEU A 292 10.51 13.35 6.23
C LEU A 292 10.19 14.46 7.22
N ASN A 293 11.13 14.86 8.08
CA ASN A 293 10.95 16.00 8.99
C ASN A 293 10.62 17.29 8.25
N GLU A 294 11.33 17.58 7.15
CA GLU A 294 11.10 18.76 6.32
C GLU A 294 9.74 18.66 5.64
N LYS A 295 9.46 17.54 4.96
CA LYS A 295 8.18 17.29 4.27
C LYS A 295 6.96 17.39 5.21
N ILE A 296 7.06 16.84 6.42
CA ILE A 296 6.00 16.90 7.43
C ILE A 296 5.80 18.33 7.93
N SER A 297 6.88 19.11 8.07
CA SER A 297 6.78 20.51 8.50
C SER A 297 6.09 21.39 7.46
N GLU A 298 6.33 21.14 6.18
CA GLU A 298 5.70 21.84 5.06
C GLU A 298 4.19 21.59 4.98
N LEU A 299 3.71 20.40 5.37
CA LEU A 299 2.28 20.07 5.40
C LEU A 299 1.49 20.78 6.50
N LYS A 300 2.16 21.31 7.54
CA LYS A 300 1.52 21.99 8.67
C LYS A 300 1.35 23.51 8.46
N VAL A 301 1.87 24.05 7.36
CA VAL A 301 1.79 25.47 6.96
C VAL A 301 0.60 25.66 6.02
#